data_AF-A0A944SXU0-F1
#
_entry.id   AF-A0A944SXU0-F1
#
_cell.length_a   1.000
_cell.length_b   1.000
_cell.length_c   1.000
_cell.angle_alpha   90.00
_cell.angle_beta   90.00
_cell.angle_gamma   90.00
#
_symmetry.space_group_name_H-M   'P 1'
#
loop_
_entity.id
_entity.type
_entity.pdbx_description
1 polymer ?
#
loop_
_entity_poly.entity_id
_entity_poly.type
_entity_poly.pdbx_seq_one_letter_code
_entity_poly.pdbx_strand_id
1 'polypeptide(L)' 'MKLIIQIPCLNEEQTLPETLKDLPKSLDGIDDIEILIIDDGSTDRTVKIAKEHGVHHVLK' A
#
# COMPACT_ATOMS: atom_id res chain seq x y z
N MET A 1 14.53 8.55 10.56
CA MET A 1 14.20 8.87 9.15
C MET A 1 12.86 8.23 8.79
N LYS A 2 12.06 8.87 7.92
CA LYS A 2 10.76 8.33 7.47
C LYS A 2 10.89 7.72 6.06
N LEU A 3 10.35 6.53 5.86
CA LEU A 3 10.26 5.84 4.57
C LEU A 3 8.80 5.78 4.11
N ILE A 4 8.56 6.14 2.85
CA ILE A 4 7.25 5.94 2.20
C ILE A 4 7.43 4.89 1.11
N ILE A 5 6.72 3.77 1.23
CA ILE A 5 6.64 2.73 0.20
C ILE A 5 5.46 3.07 -0.71
N GLN A 6 5.75 3.36 -1.97
CA GLN A 6 4.76 3.70 -2.97
C GLN A 6 4.44 2.47 -3.82
N ILE A 7 3.15 2.15 -3.96
CA ILE A 7 2.69 1.00 -4.74
C ILE A 7 1.62 1.49 -5.73
N PRO A 8 1.96 1.60 -7.02
CA PRO A 8 0.99 1.78 -8.09
C PRO A 8 0.08 0.56 -8.18
N CYS A 9 -1.21 0.76 -8.37
CA CYS A 9 -2.19 -0.31 -8.49
C CYS A 9 -3.19 -0.02 -9.60
N LEU A 10 -3.47 -1.03 -10.43
CA LEU A 10 -4.58 -1.05 -11.39
C LEU A 10 -5.26 -2.41 -11.33
N ASN A 11 -6.40 -2.49 -10.65
CA ASN A 11 -7.19 -3.71 -10.46
C ASN A 11 -6.42 -4.89 -9.82
N GLU A 12 -5.79 -4.63 -8.68
CA GLU A 12 -4.96 -5.58 -7.92
C GLU A 12 -5.72 -6.18 -6.71
N GLU A 13 -7.05 -6.31 -6.75
CA GLU A 13 -7.83 -6.75 -5.58
C GLU A 13 -7.45 -8.15 -5.06
N GLN A 14 -6.84 -9.00 -5.89
CA GLN A 14 -6.45 -10.36 -5.54
C GLN A 14 -5.00 -10.46 -5.00
N THR A 15 -4.15 -9.53 -5.38
CA THR A 15 -2.68 -9.58 -5.23
C THR A 15 -2.18 -8.56 -4.21
N LEU A 16 -2.88 -7.43 -4.07
CA LEU A 16 -2.55 -6.37 -3.12
C LEU A 16 -2.46 -6.87 -1.66
N PRO A 17 -3.37 -7.73 -1.15
CA PRO A 17 -3.26 -8.25 0.21
C PRO A 17 -1.93 -8.94 0.52
N GLU A 18 -1.47 -9.81 -0.38
CA GLU A 18 -0.21 -10.54 -0.17
C GLU A 18 0.99 -9.61 -0.32
N THR A 19 0.94 -8.68 -1.28
CA THR A 19 1.95 -7.63 -1.42
C THR A 19 2.12 -6.83 -0.12
N LEU A 20 1.02 -6.38 0.50
CA LEU A 20 1.04 -5.62 1.76
C LEU A 20 1.53 -6.46 2.95
N LYS A 21 1.31 -7.78 2.93
CA LYS A 21 1.78 -8.72 3.94
C LYS A 21 3.30 -8.92 3.86
N ASP A 22 3.86 -8.92 2.66
CA ASP A 22 5.29 -9.11 2.43
C ASP A 22 6.14 -7.86 2.71
N LEU A 23 5.52 -6.69 2.87
CA LEU A 23 6.23 -5.46 3.19
C LEU A 23 6.88 -5.52 4.60
N PRO A 24 8.12 -5.02 4.73
CA PRO A 24 8.79 -4.95 6.03
C PRO A 24 8.02 -4.03 6.99
N LYS A 25 7.89 -4.46 8.24
CA LYS A 25 7.27 -3.65 9.32
C LYS A 25 8.29 -2.77 10.05
N SER A 26 9.58 -3.06 9.90
CA SER A 26 10.69 -2.32 10.51
C SER A 26 11.95 -2.47 9.65
N LEU A 27 12.80 -1.44 9.63
CA LEU A 27 14.09 -1.44 8.97
C LEU A 27 15.09 -0.64 9.83
N ASP A 28 16.31 -1.13 9.98
CA ASP A 28 17.34 -0.45 10.78
C ASP A 28 17.61 0.96 10.23
N GLY A 29 17.58 1.97 11.12
CA GLY A 29 17.75 3.37 10.76
C GLY A 29 16.50 4.09 10.21
N ILE A 30 15.36 3.39 10.13
CA ILE A 30 14.06 3.95 9.74
C ILE A 30 13.14 3.97 10.96
N ASP A 31 12.66 5.17 11.32
CA ASP A 31 11.81 5.37 12.51
C ASP A 31 10.33 5.12 12.20
N ASP A 32 9.93 5.32 10.93
CA ASP A 32 8.53 5.30 10.50
C ASP A 32 8.44 4.81 9.04
N ILE A 33 7.55 3.85 8.80
CA ILE A 33 7.26 3.28 7.48
C ILE A 33 5.79 3.48 7.20
N GLU A 34 5.49 4.27 6.18
CA GLU A 34 4.12 4.46 5.67
C GLU A 34 3.96 3.88 4.27
N ILE A 35 2.73 3.54 3.93
CA ILE A 35 2.35 2.97 2.64
C ILE A 35 1.45 3.96 1.92
N LEU A 36 1.83 4.29 0.68
CA LEU A 36 1.05 5.10 -0.25
C LEU A 36 0.65 4.22 -1.44
N ILE A 37 -0.67 4.02 -1.61
CA ILE A 37 -1.22 3.44 -2.84
C ILE A 37 -1.48 4.56 -3.85
N ILE A 38 -1.02 4.37 -5.07
CA ILE A 38 -1.36 5.22 -6.23
C ILE A 38 -2.33 4.41 -7.08
N ASP A 39 -3.61 4.79 -7.08
CA ASP A 39 -4.67 4.12 -7.83
C ASP A 39 -4.71 4.65 -9.27
N ASP A 40 -4.22 3.86 -10.23
CA ASP A 40 -4.16 4.20 -11.65
C ASP A 40 -5.51 4.00 -12.39
N GLY A 41 -6.63 4.23 -11.67
CA GLY A 41 -7.98 4.10 -12.21
C GLY A 41 -8.58 2.71 -12.04
N SER A 42 -8.33 2.04 -10.92
CA SER A 42 -8.96 0.75 -10.61
C SER A 42 -10.48 0.87 -10.57
N THR A 43 -11.12 -0.15 -11.12
CA THR A 43 -12.59 -0.34 -11.20
C THR A 43 -13.09 -1.47 -10.32
N ASP A 44 -12.17 -2.25 -9.74
CA ASP A 44 -12.44 -3.34 -8.81
C ASP A 44 -12.35 -2.86 -7.34
N ARG A 45 -12.17 -3.80 -6.39
CA ARG A 45 -12.11 -3.46 -4.95
C ARG A 45 -10.71 -3.09 -4.46
N THR A 46 -9.73 -2.83 -5.33
CA THR A 46 -8.34 -2.49 -4.96
C THR A 46 -8.27 -1.41 -3.86
N VAL A 47 -8.91 -0.26 -4.07
CA VAL A 47 -8.90 0.85 -3.10
C VAL A 47 -9.57 0.48 -1.78
N LYS A 48 -10.64 -0.32 -1.84
CA LYS A 48 -11.34 -0.78 -0.63
C LYS A 48 -10.43 -1.71 0.18
N ILE A 49 -9.78 -2.65 -0.48
CA ILE A 49 -8.86 -3.61 0.13
C ILE A 49 -7.65 -2.90 0.74
N ALA A 50 -7.07 -1.92 0.03
CA ALA A 50 -5.98 -1.09 0.56
C ALA A 50 -6.35 -0.48 1.93
N LYS A 51 -7.53 0.13 2.03
CA LYS A 51 -8.02 0.76 3.27
C LYS A 51 -8.27 -0.26 4.37
N GLU A 52 -8.86 -1.41 4.05
CA GLU A 52 -9.09 -2.50 5.01
C GLU A 52 -7.78 -3.08 5.58
N HIS A 53 -6.68 -3.00 4.83
CA HIS A 53 -5.35 -3.45 5.25
C HIS A 53 -4.54 -2.36 5.98
N GLY A 54 -5.13 -1.21 6.28
CA GLY A 54 -4.45 -0.15 7.04
C GLY A 54 -3.37 0.60 6.26
N VAL A 55 -3.48 0.66 4.93
CA VAL A 55 -2.68 1.59 4.13
C VAL A 55 -2.86 3.02 4.65
N HIS A 56 -1.76 3.77 4.72
CA HIS A 56 -1.74 5.11 5.32
C HIS A 56 -2.32 6.16 4.36
N HIS A 57 -1.97 6.06 3.08
CA HIS A 57 -2.37 7.03 2.06
C HIS A 57 -2.88 6.34 0.80
N VAL A 58 -3.91 6.93 0.19
CA VAL A 58 -4.39 6.53 -1.14
C VAL A 58 -4.51 7.78 -1.99
N LEU A 59 -3.73 7.85 -3.06
CA LEU A 59 -3.83 8.83 -4.13
C LEU A 59 -4.58 8.20 -5.30
N LYS A 60 -5.46 8.96 -5.96
CA LYS A 60 -6.25 8.54 -7.12
C LYS A 60 -6.10 9.56 -8.22
#